data_AF-A0A351SSQ6-F1
#
_entry.id   AF-A0A351SSQ6-F1
#
_cell.length_a   1.000
_cell.length_b   1.000
_cell.length_c   1.000
_cell.angle_alpha   90.00
_cell.angle_beta   90.00
_cell.angle_gamma   90.00
#
_symmetry.space_group_name_H-M   'P 1'
#
loop_
_entity.id
_entity.type
_entity.pdbx_description
1 polymer ?
#
loop_
_entity_poly.entity_id
_entity_poly.type
_entity_poly.pdbx_seq_one_letter_code
_entity_poly.pdbx_strand_id
1 'polypeptide(L)'
;MMSVAHLSPKGQILVPKHLRRKLGLKPGGKVHLAEEEGRLVLTPVPPDPIAIATGFLKGKYSLTRDLLREHREEARRERKTRSR
;
A
#
# COMPACT_ATOMS: atom_id res chain seq x y z
N MET A 1 5.51 23.44 9.60
CA MET A 1 6.89 23.95 9.70
C MET A 1 7.56 23.73 8.36
N MET A 2 8.00 24.82 7.72
CA MET A 2 8.85 24.77 6.53
C MET A 2 10.31 24.76 6.99
N SER A 3 11.14 23.95 6.35
CA SER A 3 12.58 23.88 6.64
C SER A 3 13.35 24.10 5.35
N VAL A 4 14.21 25.11 5.33
CA VAL A 4 15.15 25.35 4.23
C VAL A 4 16.38 24.46 4.46
N ALA A 5 16.83 23.78 3.42
CA ALA A 5 18.04 22.96 3.44
C ALA A 5 18.96 23.41 2.31
N HIS A 6 20.28 23.38 2.57
CA HIS A 6 21.26 23.68 1.55
C HIS A 6 21.46 22.48 0.63
N LEU A 7 21.54 22.76 -0.68
CA LEU A 7 21.98 21.80 -1.67
C LEU A 7 23.51 21.79 -1.67
N SER A 8 24.12 20.63 -1.43
CA SER A 8 25.57 20.52 -1.51
C SER A 8 26.05 20.66 -2.97
N PRO A 9 27.33 20.98 -3.22
CA PRO A 9 27.90 21.01 -4.57
C PRO A 9 27.78 19.67 -5.31
N LYS A 10 27.59 18.56 -4.56
CA LYS A 10 27.37 17.21 -5.11
C LYS A 10 25.90 16.89 -5.32
N GLY A 11 25.00 17.86 -5.17
CA GLY A 11 23.55 17.68 -5.33
C GLY A 11 22.86 16.97 -4.17
N GLN A 12 23.46 16.95 -2.97
CA GLN A 12 22.88 16.27 -1.81
C GLN A 12 22.08 17.25 -0.94
N ILE A 13 20.90 16.83 -0.50
CA ILE A 13 20.08 17.58 0.48
C ILE A 13 20.07 16.82 1.80
N LEU A 14 20.45 17.48 2.87
CA LEU A 14 20.44 16.89 4.20
C LEU A 14 19.02 16.98 4.81
N VAL A 15 18.35 15.84 5.01
CA VAL A 15 16.99 15.83 5.57
C VAL A 15 17.03 16.02 7.09
N PRO A 16 16.41 17.09 7.64
CA PRO A 16 16.34 17.34 9.07
C PRO A 16 15.75 16.17 9.87
N LYS A 17 16.20 16.01 11.13
CA LYS A 17 15.78 14.91 12.03
C LYS A 17 14.26 14.81 12.19
N HIS A 18 13.56 15.93 12.24
CA HIS A 18 12.11 15.96 12.42
C HIS A 18 11.37 15.41 11.19
N LEU A 19 11.82 15.72 9.97
CA LEU A 19 11.27 15.16 8.73
C LEU A 19 11.58 13.67 8.62
N ARG A 20 12.82 13.24 8.94
CA ARG A 20 13.18 11.82 8.96
C ARG A 20 12.26 10.99 9.85
N ARG A 21 11.94 11.50 11.05
CA ARG A 21 11.02 10.81 11.99
C ARG A 21 9.57 10.79 11.50
N LYS A 22 9.06 11.90 10.95
CA LYS A 22 7.69 11.98 10.43
C LYS A 22 7.47 11.08 9.22
N LEU A 23 8.44 11.03 8.31
CA LEU A 23 8.36 10.28 7.06
C LEU A 23 8.89 8.83 7.19
N GLY A 24 9.34 8.42 8.38
CA GLY A 24 9.86 7.07 8.61
C GLY A 24 11.16 6.74 7.86
N LEU A 25 11.94 7.76 7.45
CA LEU A 25 13.18 7.58 6.70
C LEU A 25 14.27 7.01 7.61
N LYS A 26 14.65 5.75 7.36
CA LYS A 26 15.76 5.08 8.05
C LYS A 26 17.09 5.35 7.33
N PRO A 27 18.21 5.50 8.05
CA PRO A 27 19.54 5.53 7.45
C PRO A 27 19.75 4.28 6.57
N GLY A 28 20.23 4.46 5.33
CA GLY A 28 20.40 3.38 4.36
C GLY A 28 19.12 2.91 3.67
N GLY A 29 17.96 3.50 3.99
CA GLY A 29 16.71 3.23 3.28
C GLY A 29 16.71 3.80 1.86
N LYS A 30 16.06 3.08 0.94
CA LYS A 30 15.81 3.57 -0.42
C LYS A 30 14.62 4.54 -0.41
N VAL A 31 14.65 5.53 -1.31
CA VAL A 31 13.56 6.49 -1.50
C VAL A 31 13.23 6.58 -2.99
N HIS A 32 11.95 6.71 -3.30
CA HIS A 32 11.50 7.09 -4.63
C HIS A 32 11.55 8.60 -4.76
N LEU A 33 12.05 9.06 -5.91
CA LEU A 33 12.06 10.46 -6.30
C LEU A 33 11.20 10.58 -7.55
N ALA A 34 10.21 11.46 -7.51
CA ALA A 34 9.35 11.77 -8.64
C ALA A 34 9.20 13.29 -8.77
N GLU A 35 8.96 13.76 -9.98
CA GLU A 35 8.53 15.13 -10.23
C GLU A 35 7.02 15.14 -10.43
N GLU A 36 6.31 15.88 -9.59
CA GLU A 36 4.87 16.10 -9.71
C GLU A 36 4.61 17.60 -9.65
N GLU A 37 3.99 18.16 -10.70
CA GLU A 37 3.59 19.58 -10.76
C GLU A 37 4.75 20.55 -10.47
N GLY A 38 5.96 20.24 -10.95
CA GLY A 38 7.17 21.04 -10.70
C GLY A 38 7.70 20.94 -9.27
N ARG A 39 7.26 19.95 -8.50
CA ARG A 39 7.73 19.66 -7.14
C ARG A 39 8.47 18.33 -7.11
N LEU A 40 9.60 18.29 -6.42
CA LEU A 40 10.28 17.05 -6.11
C LEU A 40 9.55 16.34 -4.96
N VAL A 41 8.89 15.23 -5.27
CA VAL A 41 8.21 14.38 -4.31
C VAL A 41 9.14 13.24 -3.92
N LEU A 42 9.30 13.06 -2.61
CA LEU A 42 10.17 12.04 -2.03
C LEU A 42 9.34 11.10 -1.17
N THR A 43 9.30 9.83 -1.57
CA THR A 43 8.49 8.80 -0.91
C THR A 43 9.40 7.67 -0.41
N PRO A 44 9.30 7.23 0.86
CA PRO A 44 10.08 6.11 1.36
C PRO A 44 9.73 4.83 0.60
N VAL A 45 10.74 4.07 0.17
CA VAL A 45 10.52 2.73 -0.39
C VAL A 45 10.35 1.77 0.79
N PRO A 46 9.23 1.04 0.88
CA PRO A 46 9.08 0.03 1.90
C PRO A 46 10.15 -1.06 1.75
N PRO A 47 10.72 -1.56 2.86
CA PRO A 47 11.76 -2.59 2.80
C PRO A 47 11.27 -3.90 2.17
N ASP A 48 9.96 -4.16 2.19
CA ASP A 48 9.34 -5.30 1.53
C ASP A 48 7.96 -4.92 0.96
N PRO A 49 7.86 -4.66 -0.35
CA PRO A 49 6.58 -4.36 -1.00
C PRO A 49 5.61 -5.56 -1.01
N ILE A 50 6.11 -6.79 -0.94
CA ILE A 50 5.30 -8.02 -0.92
C ILE A 50 4.67 -8.21 0.45
N ALA A 51 5.41 -7.94 1.54
CA ALA A 51 4.88 -7.98 2.91
C ALA A 51 3.77 -6.95 3.17
N ILE A 52 3.77 -5.81 2.48
CA ILE A 52 2.69 -4.81 2.60
C ILE A 52 1.44 -5.19 1.80
N ALA A 53 1.62 -5.77 0.60
CA ALA A 53 0.50 -6.22 -0.23
C ALA A 53 -0.20 -7.47 0.38
N THR A 54 0.55 -8.28 1.13
CA THR A 54 0.01 -9.47 1.80
C THR A 54 -0.86 -9.09 2.99
N GLY A 55 -2.17 -9.35 2.86
CA GLY A 55 -3.15 -9.08 3.91
C GLY A 55 -4.13 -7.95 3.61
N PHE A 56 -4.04 -7.28 2.47
CA PHE A 56 -5.05 -6.30 2.04
C PHE A 56 -6.47 -6.92 1.92
N LEU A 57 -6.54 -8.24 1.66
CA LEU A 57 -7.78 -9.02 1.66
C LEU A 57 -8.08 -9.72 3.00
N LYS A 58 -7.24 -9.54 4.04
CA LYS A 58 -7.54 -10.04 5.39
C LYS A 58 -8.55 -9.08 6.04
N GLY A 59 -9.80 -9.50 6.10
CA GLY A 59 -10.88 -8.75 6.75
C GLY A 59 -11.99 -9.68 7.25
N LYS A 60 -13.11 -9.10 7.72
CA LYS A 60 -14.29 -9.86 8.16
C LYS A 60 -15.03 -10.58 7.02
N TYR A 61 -14.63 -10.33 5.78
CA TYR A 61 -15.21 -10.89 4.57
C TYR A 61 -14.40 -12.10 4.12
N SER A 62 -15.08 -13.17 3.70
CA SER A 62 -14.44 -14.39 3.23
C SER A 62 -15.07 -14.75 1.90
N LEU A 63 -14.35 -14.43 0.82
CA LEU A 63 -14.76 -14.75 -0.55
C LEU A 63 -15.10 -16.23 -0.69
N THR A 64 -14.35 -17.11 -0.03
CA THR A 64 -14.65 -18.55 0.01
C THR A 64 -16.01 -18.86 0.63
N ARG A 65 -16.39 -18.21 1.74
CA ARG A 65 -17.71 -18.41 2.36
C ARG A 65 -18.84 -17.87 1.49
N ASP A 66 -18.62 -16.72 0.84
CA ASP A 66 -19.59 -16.12 -0.05
C ASP A 66 -19.82 -17.00 -1.28
N LEU A 67 -18.75 -17.50 -1.89
CA LEU A 67 -18.81 -18.46 -3.00
C LEU A 67 -19.53 -19.76 -2.60
N LEU A 68 -19.23 -20.31 -1.42
CA LEU A 68 -19.91 -21.50 -0.89
C LEU A 68 -21.39 -21.25 -0.54
N ARG A 69 -21.79 -20.00 -0.27
CA ARG A 69 -23.19 -19.63 -0.04
C ARG A 69 -23.93 -19.59 -1.37
N GLU A 70 -23.39 -18.89 -2.36
CA GLU A 70 -23.96 -18.80 -3.71
C GLU A 70 -24.16 -20.19 -4.32
N HIS A 71 -23.14 -21.05 -4.27
CA HIS A 71 -23.24 -22.40 -4.80
C HIS A 71 -24.32 -23.25 -4.11
N ARG A 72 -24.52 -23.07 -2.79
CA ARG A 72 -25.61 -23.73 -2.05
C ARG A 72 -26.98 -23.22 -2.46
N GLU A 73 -27.12 -21.94 -2.77
CA GLU A 73 -28.36 -21.35 -3.25
C GLU A 73 -28.70 -21.83 -4.66
N GLU A 74 -27.70 -21.92 -5.54
CA GLU A 74 -27.84 -22.45 -6.90
C GLU A 74 -28.28 -23.91 -6.90
N ALA A 75 -27.60 -24.79 -6.13
CA ALA A 75 -27.98 -26.19 -5.99
C ALA A 75 -29.40 -26.38 -5.42
N ARG A 76 -29.87 -25.47 -4.55
CA ARG A 76 -31.26 -25.47 -4.05
C ARG A 76 -32.26 -25.08 -5.13
N ARG A 77 -31.92 -24.12 -6.00
CA ARG A 77 -32.77 -23.72 -7.13
C ARG A 77 -32.90 -24.87 -8.13
N GLU A 78 -31.79 -25.48 -8.52
CA GLU A 78 -31.79 -26.61 -9.46
C GLU A 78 -32.62 -27.80 -8.96
N ARG A 79 -32.51 -28.16 -7.67
CA ARG A 79 -33.33 -29.22 -7.06
C ARG A 79 -34.83 -28.90 -7.07
N LYS A 80 -35.21 -27.63 -6.90
CA LYS A 80 -36.62 -27.20 -6.99
C LYS A 80 -37.13 -27.25 -8.42
N THR A 81 -36.30 -26.90 -9.40
CA THR A 81 -36.68 -26.94 -10.82
C THR A 81 -36.81 -28.36 -11.35
N ARG A 82 -35.98 -29.30 -10.88
CA ARG A 82 -35.96 -30.72 -11.30
C ARG A 82 -37.05 -31.60 -10.65
N SER A 83 -37.79 -31.08 -9.67
CA SER A 83 -38.89 -31.78 -8.99
C SER A 83 -40.29 -31.43 -9.55
N ARG A 84 -40.35 -30.68 -10.66
CA ARG A 84 -41.54 -30.46 -11.48
C ARG A 84 -41.40 -31.25 -12.78
#